data_AF-A0A258A6Y5-F1
#
_entry.id   AF-A0A258A6Y5-F1
#
_cell.length_a   1.000
_cell.length_b   1.000
_cell.length_c   1.000
_cell.angle_alpha   90.00
_cell.angle_beta   90.00
_cell.angle_gamma   90.00
#
_symmetry.space_group_name_H-M   'P 1'
#
loop_
_entity.id
_entity.type
_entity.pdbx_description
1 polymer ?
#
loop_
_entity_poly.entity_id
_entity_poly.type
_entity_poly.pdbx_seq_one_letter_code
_entity_poly.pdbx_strand_id
1 'polypeptide(L)' 'MPRPAIKDGLSKQARYRAAKKAAGLKEVRVWVPDRNNAEFMARLKRDMDAVRNSESEAEVMAFIEAITDWPPYEG' A
#
# COMPACT_ATOMS: atom_id res chain seq x y z
N MET A 1 -24.00 10.23 22.95
CA MET A 1 -24.92 10.66 21.88
C MET A 1 -24.20 10.59 20.54
N PRO A 2 -24.73 9.93 19.50
CA PRO A 2 -24.10 9.97 18.17
C PRO A 2 -24.12 11.40 17.65
N ARG A 3 -22.99 11.88 17.15
CA ARG A 3 -22.88 13.23 16.57
C ARG A 3 -23.76 13.29 15.30
N PRO A 4 -24.66 14.28 15.16
CA PRO A 4 -25.51 14.40 13.98
C PRO A 4 -24.67 14.55 12.71
N ALA A 5 -25.12 13.93 11.61
CA ALA A 5 -24.45 14.01 10.33
C ALA A 5 -24.48 15.45 9.79
N ILE A 6 -23.31 15.99 9.46
CA ILE A 6 -23.17 17.31 8.82
C ILE A 6 -23.74 17.21 7.40
N LYS A 7 -24.75 18.04 7.09
CA LYS A 7 -25.39 18.14 5.76
C LYS A 7 -24.69 19.21 4.91
N ASP A 8 -23.40 19.03 4.67
CA ASP A 8 -22.56 19.93 3.86
C ASP A 8 -22.47 19.48 2.39
N GLY A 9 -23.17 18.41 2.01
CA GLY A 9 -23.09 17.81 0.67
C GLY A 9 -21.78 17.05 0.40
N LEU A 10 -20.86 16.98 1.37
CA LEU A 10 -19.58 16.33 1.21
C LEU A 10 -19.62 14.85 1.63
N SER A 11 -18.96 14.02 0.83
CA SER A 11 -18.70 12.62 1.20
C SER A 11 -17.82 12.54 2.45
N LYS A 12 -17.88 11.41 3.15
CA LYS A 12 -17.02 11.13 4.32
C LYS A 12 -15.54 11.33 3.97
N GLN A 13 -15.12 10.89 2.78
CA GLN A 13 -13.75 10.98 2.29
C GLN A 13 -13.36 12.42 2.01
N ALA A 14 -14.25 13.24 1.43
CA ALA A 14 -14.00 14.65 1.19
C ALA A 14 -13.79 15.42 2.51
N ARG A 15 -14.65 15.20 3.51
CA ARG A 15 -14.49 15.78 4.85
C ARG A 15 -13.18 15.35 5.53
N TYR A 16 -12.85 14.07 5.47
CA TYR A 16 -11.61 13.54 6.02
C TYR A 16 -10.38 14.22 5.40
N ARG A 17 -10.34 14.36 4.06
CA ARG A 17 -9.24 15.04 3.35
C ARG A 17 -9.14 16.51 3.70
N ALA A 18 -10.27 17.22 3.80
CA ALA A 18 -10.31 18.62 4.20
C ALA A 18 -9.71 18.81 5.60
N ALA A 19 -10.10 17.97 6.57
CA ALA A 19 -9.57 18.01 7.92
C ALA A 19 -8.06 17.71 7.97
N LYS A 20 -7.59 16.70 7.21
CA LYS A 20 -6.15 16.38 7.14
C LYS A 20 -5.34 17.50 6.50
N LYS A 21 -5.85 18.12 5.43
CA LYS A 21 -5.22 19.30 4.81
C LYS A 21 -5.14 20.48 5.77
N ALA A 22 -6.20 20.74 6.54
CA ALA A 22 -6.22 21.79 7.56
C ALA A 22 -5.20 21.55 8.69
N ALA A 23 -4.89 20.28 8.99
CA ALA A 23 -3.84 19.90 9.93
C ALA A 23 -2.42 19.92 9.34
N GLY A 24 -2.22 20.48 8.15
CA GLY A 24 -0.91 20.57 7.48
C GLY A 24 -0.45 19.28 6.79
N LEU A 25 -1.31 18.26 6.69
CA LEU A 25 -0.96 16.98 6.08
C LEU A 25 -1.20 17.00 4.57
N LYS A 26 -0.28 16.37 3.82
CA LYS A 26 -0.36 16.19 2.37
C LYS A 26 -0.90 14.79 2.04
N GLU A 27 -1.89 14.72 1.15
CA GLU A 27 -2.36 13.44 0.62
C GLU A 27 -1.30 12.84 -0.30
N VAL A 28 -0.91 11.58 -0.03
CA VAL A 28 -0.09 10.77 -0.94
C VAL A 28 -1.01 9.71 -1.53
N ARG A 29 -1.09 9.67 -2.86
CA ARG A 29 -1.83 8.64 -3.59
C ARG A 29 -0.83 7.72 -4.27
N VAL A 30 -0.91 6.44 -3.96
CA VAL A 30 -0.10 5.39 -4.58
C VAL A 30 -1.01 4.56 -5.45
N TRP A 31 -0.62 4.31 -6.69
CA TRP A 31 -1.31 3.40 -7.57
C TRP A 31 -0.89 1.97 -7.23
N VAL A 32 -1.88 1.12 -6.95
CA VAL A 32 -1.68 -0.29 -6.64
C VAL A 32 -2.37 -1.11 -7.72
N PRO A 33 -1.78 -2.24 -8.18
CA PRO A 33 -2.45 -3.13 -9.12
C PRO A 33 -3.79 -3.65 -8.58
N ASP A 34 -4.76 -3.83 -9.48
CA ASP A 34 -6.07 -4.39 -9.10
C ASP A 34 -5.96 -5.89 -8.83
N ARG A 35 -6.10 -6.26 -7.56
CA ARG A 35 -6.05 -7.65 -7.09
C ARG A 35 -7.27 -8.48 -7.48
N ASN A 36 -8.37 -7.85 -7.89
CA ASN A 36 -9.57 -8.55 -8.36
C ASN A 36 -9.50 -8.91 -9.84
N ASN A 37 -8.51 -8.37 -10.57
CA ASN A 37 -8.29 -8.75 -11.96
C ASN A 37 -7.63 -10.13 -12.03
N ALA A 38 -8.36 -11.10 -12.58
CA ALA A 38 -7.92 -12.49 -12.68
C ALA A 38 -6.64 -12.66 -13.54
N GLU A 39 -6.49 -11.88 -14.61
CA GLU A 39 -5.29 -11.92 -15.46
C GLU A 39 -4.06 -11.41 -14.72
N PHE A 40 -4.22 -10.33 -13.95
CA PHE A 40 -3.15 -9.81 -13.10
C PHE A 40 -2.72 -10.86 -12.06
N MET A 41 -3.68 -11.51 -11.41
CA MET A 41 -3.39 -12.55 -10.42
C MET A 41 -2.68 -13.76 -11.03
N ALA A 42 -3.08 -14.17 -12.25
CA ALA A 42 -2.42 -15.27 -12.96
C ALA A 42 -0.96 -14.91 -13.33
N ARG A 43 -0.72 -13.70 -13.83
CA ARG A 43 0.64 -13.19 -14.11
C ARG A 43 1.47 -13.14 -12.84
N LEU A 44 0.93 -12.54 -11.77
CA LEU A 44 1.59 -12.42 -10.48
C LEU A 44 2.02 -13.80 -9.97
N LYS A 45 1.13 -14.80 -10.01
CA LYS A 45 1.48 -16.16 -9.61
C LYS A 45 2.64 -16.72 -10.42
N ARG A 46 2.59 -16.60 -11.76
CA ARG A 46 3.66 -17.09 -12.64
C ARG A 46 5.01 -16.46 -12.32
N ASP A 47 5.02 -15.15 -12.12
CA ASP A 47 6.26 -14.41 -11.88
C ASP A 47 6.82 -14.71 -10.49
N MET A 48 5.95 -14.86 -9.47
CA MET A 48 6.37 -15.31 -8.13
C MET A 48 6.94 -16.73 -8.14
N ASP A 49 6.35 -17.64 -8.92
CA ASP A 49 6.89 -18.99 -9.11
C ASP A 49 8.26 -18.95 -9.82
N ALA A 50 8.46 -18.03 -10.77
CA ALA A 50 9.75 -17.85 -11.43
C ALA A 50 10.83 -17.30 -10.48
N VAL A 51 10.48 -16.31 -9.64
CA VAL A 51 11.40 -15.78 -8.62
C VAL A 51 11.78 -16.86 -7.62
N ARG A 52 10.80 -17.61 -7.09
CA ARG A 52 11.04 -18.68 -6.12
C ARG A 52 12.00 -19.76 -6.63
N ASN A 53 11.95 -20.06 -7.92
CA ASN A 53 12.79 -21.08 -8.54
C ASN A 53 14.08 -20.49 -9.15
N SER A 54 14.35 -19.20 -8.96
CA SER A 54 15.57 -18.57 -9.44
C SER A 54 16.76 -18.99 -8.57
N GLU A 55 17.84 -19.45 -9.21
CA GLU A 55 19.10 -19.79 -8.52
C GLU A 55 19.70 -18.59 -7.78
N SER A 56 19.43 -17.37 -8.26
CA SER A 56 19.93 -16.12 -7.68
C SER A 56 19.03 -15.54 -6.59
N GLU A 57 17.89 -16.15 -6.27
CA GLU A 57 16.91 -15.56 -5.35
C GLU A 57 17.52 -15.29 -3.97
N ALA A 58 18.21 -16.28 -3.40
CA ALA A 58 18.82 -16.17 -2.09
C ALA A 58 19.90 -15.09 -2.02
N GLU A 59 20.75 -14.98 -3.05
CA GLU A 59 21.79 -13.95 -3.12
C GLU A 59 21.19 -12.55 -3.22
N VAL A 60 20.18 -12.37 -4.08
CA VAL A 60 19.49 -11.09 -4.25
C VAL A 60 18.77 -10.67 -2.97
N MET A 61 18.10 -11.60 -2.30
CA MET A 61 17.44 -11.33 -1.02
C MET A 61 18.43 -10.95 0.07
N ALA A 62 19.55 -11.68 0.20
CA ALA A 62 20.60 -11.34 1.15
C ALA A 62 21.21 -9.96 0.89
N PHE A 63 21.41 -9.59 -0.37
CA PHE A 63 21.85 -8.24 -0.74
C PHE A 63 20.84 -7.17 -0.34
N ILE A 64 19.55 -7.37 -0.66
CA ILE A 64 18.48 -6.42 -0.32
C ILE A 64 18.40 -6.23 1.20
N GLU A 65 18.45 -7.32 1.97
CA GLU A 65 18.45 -7.26 3.44
C GLU A 65 19.66 -6.51 3.99
N ALA A 66 20.85 -6.72 3.42
CA ALA A 66 22.07 -6.03 3.85
C ALA A 66 22.05 -4.51 3.60
N ILE A 67 21.31 -4.02 2.59
CA ILE A 67 21.22 -2.59 2.27
C ILE A 67 19.96 -1.91 2.83
N THR A 68 19.01 -2.69 3.36
CA THR A 68 17.74 -2.16 3.86
C THR A 68 17.89 -1.72 5.31
N ASP A 69 17.93 -0.41 5.54
CA ASP A 69 17.88 0.19 6.88
C ASP A 69 16.42 0.44 7.29
N TRP A 70 15.66 -0.64 7.53
CA TRP A 70 14.29 -0.55 8.02
C TRP A 70 14.24 -0.84 9.52
N PRO A 71 13.72 0.08 10.36
CA PRO A 71 13.65 -0.14 11.79
C PRO A 71 12.74 -1.34 12.11
N PRO A 72 13.08 -2.17 13.11
CA PRO A 72 12.21 -3.26 13.51
C PRO A 72 10.82 -2.73 13.90
N TYR A 73 9.78 -3.47 13.51
CA TYR A 73 8.40 -3.11 13.85
C TYR A 73 8.20 -3.34 15.36
N GLU A 74 8.32 -2.27 16.14
CA GLU A 74 7.92 -2.23 17.55
C GLU A 74 6.39 -2.14 17.60
N GLY A 75 5.74 -3.27 17.86
CA GLY A 75 4.27 -3.36 18.01
C GLY A 75 3.75 -2.70 19.28
#